data_AF-A0A6L7WPQ5-F1
#
_entry.id   AF-A0A6L7WPQ5-F1
#
_cell.length_a   1.000
_cell.length_b   1.000
_cell.length_c   1.000
_cell.angle_alpha   90.00
_cell.angle_beta   90.00
_cell.angle_gamma   90.00
#
_symmetry.space_group_name_H-M   'P 1'
#
loop_
_entity.id
_entity.type
_entity.pdbx_description
1 polymer ?
#
loop_
_entity_poly.entity_id
_entity_poly.type
_entity_poly.pdbx_seq_one_letter_code
_entity_poly.pdbx_strand_id
1 'polypeptide(L)'
;VWESDALAVATVSSSGLVTAVSAGEATISAAVPSGGRGSLRIRVFPAFHGHWEGDLNVTSITVPPDWQALGEEDCNGLPDCASWIPLTADFTQDGATVTGSLRSTFNAPPNYEWTVRSGTVSIDGTLSLTTDEIAYRLPVHAVESRTRVVSWESRADTPGVMTGTAAVQYSSDTLSGNPVVEGCLEADNIIRECSGWRRSAGGVGSNGRFVNADMRRELPFGAGRAR
;
A
#
# COMPACT_ATOMS: atom_id res chain seq x y z
N VAL A 1 16.56 36.91 -2.44
CA VAL A 1 17.16 35.74 -1.78
C VAL A 1 16.07 34.72 -1.55
N TRP A 2 16.34 33.47 -1.90
CA TRP A 2 15.48 32.32 -1.63
C TRP A 2 16.15 31.46 -0.56
N GLU A 3 15.35 30.89 0.33
CA GLU A 3 15.82 30.08 1.44
C GLU A 3 14.79 29.00 1.80
N SER A 4 15.26 27.89 2.34
CA SER A 4 14.45 26.81 2.91
C SER A 4 14.88 26.58 4.36
N ASP A 5 13.93 26.43 5.28
CA ASP A 5 14.21 26.08 6.68
C ASP A 5 14.59 24.60 6.88
N ALA A 6 14.32 23.74 5.89
CA ALA A 6 14.52 22.30 5.95
C ALA A 6 15.06 21.74 4.63
N LEU A 7 16.36 21.93 4.36
CA LEU A 7 17.02 21.48 3.13
C LEU A 7 16.98 19.95 2.92
N ALA A 8 16.83 19.16 3.98
CA ALA A 8 16.65 17.71 3.90
C ALA A 8 15.26 17.31 3.35
N VAL A 9 14.27 18.20 3.41
CA VAL A 9 12.90 17.99 2.92
C VAL A 9 12.73 18.63 1.55
N ALA A 10 13.10 19.91 1.40
CA ALA A 10 13.01 20.65 0.15
C ALA A 10 14.13 21.68 0.01
N THR A 11 14.71 21.75 -1.19
CA THR A 11 15.69 22.78 -1.56
C THR A 11 15.04 23.81 -2.48
N VAL A 12 15.60 25.02 -2.54
CA VAL A 12 15.15 26.08 -3.44
C VAL A 12 16.35 26.70 -4.15
N SER A 13 16.27 26.87 -5.47
CA SER A 13 17.32 27.49 -6.26
C SER A 13 17.30 29.02 -6.15
N SER A 14 18.35 29.69 -6.65
CA SER A 14 18.38 31.16 -6.77
C SER A 14 17.28 31.74 -7.67
N SER A 15 16.70 30.94 -8.57
CA SER A 15 15.56 31.31 -9.42
C SER A 15 14.19 30.99 -8.80
N GLY A 16 14.16 30.44 -7.57
CA GLY A 16 12.92 30.07 -6.89
C GLY A 16 12.36 28.70 -7.28
N LEU A 17 13.14 27.84 -7.95
CA LEU A 17 12.73 26.47 -8.25
C LEU A 17 12.84 25.62 -6.98
N VAL A 18 11.70 25.12 -6.48
CA VAL A 18 11.65 24.21 -5.33
C VAL A 18 11.81 22.77 -5.80
N THR A 19 12.71 22.02 -5.17
CA THR A 19 12.94 20.59 -5.44
C THR A 19 12.74 19.81 -4.15
N ALA A 20 11.84 18.82 -4.18
CA ALA A 20 11.62 17.90 -3.07
C ALA A 20 12.81 16.94 -2.91
N VAL A 21 13.17 16.64 -1.67
CA VAL A 21 14.28 15.76 -1.31
C VAL A 21 13.78 14.53 -0.55
N SER A 22 12.95 14.74 0.47
CA SER A 22 12.34 13.65 1.25
C SER A 22 10.99 14.07 1.83
N ALA A 23 10.19 13.10 2.30
CA ALA A 23 8.91 13.38 2.93
C ALA A 23 9.08 14.25 4.19
N GLY A 24 8.14 15.16 4.39
CA GLY A 24 8.19 16.12 5.49
C GLY A 24 7.70 17.50 5.09
N GLU A 25 7.95 18.47 5.95
CA GLU A 25 7.53 19.86 5.74
C GLU A 25 8.71 20.81 5.70
N ALA A 26 8.61 21.83 4.85
CA ALA A 26 9.59 22.90 4.74
C ALA A 26 8.88 24.24 4.51
N THR A 27 9.40 25.31 5.07
CA THR A 27 8.99 26.68 4.76
C THR A 27 10.02 27.28 3.79
N ILE A 28 9.56 27.61 2.58
CA ILE A 28 10.35 28.34 1.60
C ILE A 28 10.10 29.84 1.78
N SER A 29 11.17 30.61 1.93
CA SER A 29 11.11 32.06 2.11
C SER A 29 11.79 32.81 0.96
N ALA A 30 11.20 33.95 0.58
CA ALA A 30 11.74 34.88 -0.39
C ALA A 30 11.89 36.26 0.23
N ALA A 31 13.03 36.92 -0.01
CA ALA A 31 13.27 38.30 0.37
C ALA A 31 13.81 39.10 -0.81
N VAL A 32 13.27 40.30 -1.04
CA VAL A 32 13.80 41.26 -2.03
C VAL A 32 14.58 42.38 -1.34
N PRO A 33 15.61 42.97 -2.00
CA PRO A 33 16.44 44.01 -1.39
C PRO A 33 15.67 45.25 -0.92
N SER A 34 14.55 45.56 -1.56
CA SER A 34 13.65 46.66 -1.17
C SER A 34 12.87 46.40 0.12
N GLY A 35 13.07 45.26 0.79
CA GLY A 35 12.51 44.92 2.10
C GLY A 35 11.29 43.99 2.06
N GLY A 36 10.74 43.69 0.88
CA GLY A 36 9.63 42.74 0.75
C GLY A 36 10.02 41.31 1.14
N ARG A 37 9.13 40.61 1.83
CA ARG A 37 9.31 39.21 2.25
C ARG A 37 8.03 38.41 2.03
N GLY A 38 8.18 37.13 1.70
CA GLY A 38 7.09 36.17 1.60
C GLY A 38 7.56 34.78 1.98
N SER A 39 6.64 33.94 2.44
CA SER A 39 6.92 32.55 2.83
C SER A 39 5.80 31.63 2.39
N LEU A 40 6.14 30.40 2.01
CA LEU A 40 5.21 29.35 1.64
C LEU A 40 5.60 28.05 2.35
N ARG A 41 4.63 27.42 3.03
CA ARG A 41 4.81 26.08 3.60
C ARG A 41 4.56 25.03 2.51
N ILE A 42 5.54 24.16 2.32
CA ILE A 42 5.53 23.03 1.42
C ILE A 42 5.40 21.74 2.24
N ARG A 43 4.61 20.80 1.73
CA ARG A 43 4.48 19.44 2.25
C ARG A 43 4.90 18.47 1.17
N VAL A 44 5.85 17.60 1.48
CA VAL A 44 6.33 16.54 0.61
C VAL A 44 5.81 15.22 1.16
N PHE A 45 5.06 14.48 0.34
CA PHE A 45 4.54 13.15 0.68
C PHE A 45 5.42 12.08 0.04
N PRO A 46 5.53 10.87 0.61
CA PRO A 46 6.15 9.76 -0.09
C PRO A 46 5.45 9.44 -1.42
N ALA A 47 6.21 8.91 -2.36
CA ALA A 47 5.75 8.58 -3.69
C ALA A 47 5.20 7.14 -3.75
N PHE A 48 3.88 7.03 -3.85
CA PHE A 48 3.12 5.80 -4.06
C PHE A 48 2.63 5.64 -5.50
N HIS A 49 2.75 6.66 -6.35
CA HIS A 49 2.41 6.56 -7.78
C HIS A 49 3.16 5.41 -8.49
N GLY A 50 2.46 4.73 -9.40
CA GLY A 50 3.02 3.73 -10.31
C GLY A 50 2.42 2.34 -10.15
N HIS A 51 3.00 1.40 -10.89
CA HIS A 51 2.67 -0.01 -10.82
C HIS A 51 3.44 -0.70 -9.69
N TRP A 52 2.73 -1.42 -8.83
CA TRP A 52 3.29 -2.20 -7.74
C TRP A 52 2.92 -3.67 -7.85
N GLU A 53 3.86 -4.54 -7.51
CA GLU A 53 3.70 -5.99 -7.54
C GLU A 53 4.31 -6.60 -6.28
N GLY A 54 3.62 -7.54 -5.65
CA GLY A 54 4.16 -8.34 -4.56
C GLY A 54 3.12 -9.29 -3.98
N ASP A 55 3.48 -9.90 -2.85
CA ASP A 55 2.61 -10.83 -2.16
C ASP A 55 2.15 -10.23 -0.82
N LEU A 56 0.87 -10.41 -0.49
CA LEU A 56 0.38 -10.26 0.88
C LEU A 56 0.65 -11.57 1.61
N ASN A 57 1.48 -11.50 2.64
CA ASN A 57 1.77 -12.63 3.51
C ASN A 57 0.67 -12.73 4.58
N VAL A 58 -0.18 -13.75 4.50
CA VAL A 58 -1.31 -13.91 5.42
C VAL A 58 -0.81 -14.23 6.82
N THR A 59 -1.20 -13.39 7.79
CA THR A 59 -0.81 -13.52 9.20
C THR A 59 -1.93 -14.08 10.07
N SER A 60 -3.18 -13.77 9.74
CA SER A 60 -4.35 -14.26 10.44
C SER A 60 -5.52 -14.42 9.45
N ILE A 61 -6.36 -15.43 9.71
CA ILE A 61 -7.68 -15.51 9.11
C ILE A 61 -8.62 -15.76 10.26
N THR A 62 -9.68 -14.96 10.34
CA THR A 62 -10.81 -15.17 11.25
C THR A 62 -12.01 -15.61 10.44
N VAL A 63 -12.57 -16.80 10.73
CA VAL A 63 -13.71 -17.36 10.00
C VAL A 63 -14.89 -17.62 10.93
N PRO A 64 -16.07 -16.99 10.72
CA PRO A 64 -17.27 -17.26 11.54
C PRO A 64 -17.82 -18.69 11.36
N PRO A 65 -18.59 -19.23 12.34
CA PRO A 65 -19.05 -20.62 12.32
C PRO A 65 -19.81 -21.05 11.06
N ASP A 66 -20.67 -20.18 10.50
CA ASP A 66 -21.43 -20.50 9.29
C ASP A 66 -20.52 -20.72 8.07
N TRP A 67 -19.41 -19.99 8.02
CA TRP A 67 -18.40 -20.12 6.98
C TRP A 67 -17.53 -21.35 7.20
N GLN A 68 -17.22 -21.68 8.47
CA GLN A 68 -16.53 -22.94 8.81
C GLN A 68 -17.34 -24.17 8.43
N ALA A 69 -18.67 -24.11 8.54
CA ALA A 69 -19.57 -25.19 8.12
C ALA A 69 -19.55 -25.44 6.60
N LEU A 70 -19.08 -24.47 5.81
CA LEU A 70 -18.83 -24.64 4.38
C LEU A 70 -17.45 -25.26 4.09
N GLY A 71 -16.60 -25.44 5.10
CA GLY A 71 -15.24 -25.94 4.93
C GLY A 71 -14.19 -24.83 4.78
N GLU A 72 -14.54 -23.57 5.06
CA GLU A 72 -13.55 -22.49 5.16
C GLU A 72 -12.80 -22.63 6.50
N GLU A 73 -11.47 -22.67 6.44
CA GLU A 73 -10.65 -22.95 7.62
C GLU A 73 -10.33 -21.68 8.40
N ASP A 74 -10.62 -21.68 9.70
CA ASP A 74 -10.17 -20.63 10.62
C ASP A 74 -8.71 -20.86 10.99
N CYS A 75 -7.87 -19.87 10.73
CA CYS A 75 -6.43 -20.12 10.71
C CYS A 75 -5.66 -19.54 11.87
N ASN A 76 -6.21 -18.62 12.68
CA ASN A 76 -5.73 -18.19 14.01
C ASN A 76 -4.21 -18.41 14.34
N GLY A 77 -3.29 -18.08 13.42
CA GLY A 77 -1.84 -18.26 13.59
C GLY A 77 -1.25 -19.68 13.39
N LEU A 78 -1.97 -20.63 12.76
CA LEU A 78 -1.50 -21.98 12.45
C LEU A 78 -0.74 -22.07 11.11
N PRO A 79 0.24 -22.98 10.99
CA PRO A 79 1.15 -23.04 9.85
C PRO A 79 0.57 -23.56 8.52
N ASP A 80 -0.59 -24.22 8.53
CA ASP A 80 -1.16 -24.84 7.34
C ASP A 80 -1.95 -23.86 6.44
N CYS A 81 -2.16 -22.62 6.92
CA CYS A 81 -2.80 -21.54 6.15
C CYS A 81 -1.82 -20.47 5.67
N ALA A 82 -0.50 -20.71 5.81
CA ALA A 82 0.55 -19.83 5.34
C ALA A 82 0.47 -19.71 3.81
N SER A 83 -0.33 -18.75 3.37
CA SER A 83 -0.68 -18.49 2.00
C SER A 83 -0.19 -17.11 1.60
N TRP A 84 0.18 -17.02 0.33
CA TRP A 84 0.67 -15.82 -0.30
C TRP A 84 -0.41 -15.40 -1.26
N ILE A 85 -0.97 -14.20 -1.05
CA ILE A 85 -1.96 -13.65 -1.97
C ILE A 85 -1.20 -12.71 -2.91
N PRO A 86 -1.00 -13.08 -4.19
CA PRO A 86 -0.39 -12.18 -5.15
C PRO A 86 -1.29 -10.96 -5.31
N LEU A 87 -0.69 -9.79 -5.18
CA LEU A 87 -1.33 -8.49 -5.27
C LEU A 87 -0.56 -7.58 -6.23
N THR A 88 -1.30 -6.90 -7.08
CA THR A 88 -0.78 -5.79 -7.86
C THR A 88 -1.58 -4.52 -7.55
N ALA A 89 -0.91 -3.38 -7.54
CA ALA A 89 -1.54 -2.09 -7.36
C ALA A 89 -1.15 -1.14 -8.48
N ASP A 90 -2.12 -0.45 -9.04
CA ASP A 90 -1.90 0.60 -10.04
C ASP A 90 -2.38 1.91 -9.44
N PHE A 91 -1.45 2.76 -9.00
CA PHE A 91 -1.76 3.97 -8.25
C PHE A 91 -1.45 5.25 -9.02
N THR A 92 -2.41 6.17 -8.98
CA THR A 92 -2.22 7.58 -9.31
C THR A 92 -2.23 8.39 -8.03
N GLN A 93 -1.24 9.25 -7.84
CA GLN A 93 -1.13 10.11 -6.65
C GLN A 93 -1.12 11.58 -7.04
N ASP A 94 -1.92 12.37 -6.33
CA ASP A 94 -1.89 13.83 -6.37
C ASP A 94 -1.77 14.36 -4.93
N GLY A 95 -0.55 14.78 -4.57
CA GLY A 95 -0.20 15.19 -3.22
C GLY A 95 -0.50 14.09 -2.19
N ALA A 96 -1.46 14.36 -1.30
CA ALA A 96 -1.89 13.44 -0.25
C ALA A 96 -2.95 12.43 -0.70
N THR A 97 -3.47 12.53 -1.93
CA THR A 97 -4.57 11.68 -2.40
C THR A 97 -4.04 10.60 -3.32
N VAL A 98 -4.47 9.36 -3.09
CA VAL A 98 -4.18 8.20 -3.95
C VAL A 98 -5.48 7.64 -4.50
N THR A 99 -5.49 7.38 -5.81
CA THR A 99 -6.56 6.69 -6.52
C THR A 99 -5.97 5.54 -7.34
N GLY A 100 -6.83 4.65 -7.85
CA GLY A 100 -6.40 3.55 -8.70
C GLY A 100 -7.09 2.24 -8.36
N SER A 101 -6.39 1.13 -8.59
CA SER A 101 -6.93 -0.21 -8.41
C SER A 101 -5.95 -1.14 -7.69
N LEU A 102 -6.51 -2.09 -6.95
CA LEU A 102 -5.82 -3.25 -6.40
C LEU A 102 -6.33 -4.49 -7.13
N ARG A 103 -5.45 -5.43 -7.44
CA ARG A 103 -5.82 -6.69 -8.10
C ARG A 103 -5.18 -7.87 -7.42
N SER A 104 -5.89 -8.99 -7.39
CA SER A 104 -5.34 -10.28 -6.98
C SER A 104 -5.65 -11.36 -8.01
N THR A 105 -4.67 -12.23 -8.25
CA THR A 105 -4.81 -13.41 -9.12
C THR A 105 -4.93 -14.71 -8.34
N PHE A 106 -5.08 -14.62 -7.01
CA PHE A 106 -5.26 -15.78 -6.14
C PHE A 106 -6.50 -16.59 -6.56
N ASN A 107 -6.38 -17.92 -6.60
CA ASN A 107 -7.43 -18.89 -6.95
C ASN A 107 -7.98 -18.89 -8.40
N ALA A 108 -7.19 -18.40 -9.36
CA ALA A 108 -7.52 -18.44 -10.80
C ALA A 108 -8.83 -17.67 -11.13
N PRO A 109 -9.19 -17.47 -12.42
CA PRO A 109 -10.24 -16.54 -12.79
C PRO A 109 -11.59 -16.80 -12.09
N PRO A 110 -12.26 -15.76 -11.57
CA PRO A 110 -11.98 -14.34 -11.82
C PRO A 110 -10.87 -13.76 -10.93
N ASN A 111 -9.95 -13.01 -11.55
CA ASN A 111 -9.05 -12.14 -10.80
C ASN A 111 -9.89 -11.12 -10.03
N TYR A 112 -9.58 -10.90 -8.77
CA TYR A 112 -10.20 -9.85 -7.97
C TYR A 112 -9.64 -8.50 -8.43
N GLU A 113 -10.50 -7.52 -8.68
CA GLU A 113 -10.10 -6.15 -9.02
C GLU A 113 -10.96 -5.17 -8.22
N TRP A 114 -10.32 -4.47 -7.29
CA TRP A 114 -10.94 -3.47 -6.44
C TRP A 114 -10.53 -2.06 -6.88
N THR A 115 -11.47 -1.13 -6.87
CA THR A 115 -11.21 0.30 -7.07
C THR A 115 -10.99 0.97 -5.72
N VAL A 116 -9.90 1.74 -5.59
CA VAL A 116 -9.64 2.57 -4.40
C VAL A 116 -10.73 3.65 -4.28
N ARG A 117 -11.45 3.63 -3.15
CA ARG A 117 -12.52 4.60 -2.84
C ARG A 117 -12.00 5.77 -2.02
N SER A 118 -11.11 5.48 -1.08
CA SER A 118 -10.36 6.49 -0.34
C SER A 118 -8.91 6.07 -0.27
N GLY A 119 -7.99 6.92 -0.72
CA GLY A 119 -6.56 6.72 -0.52
C GLY A 119 -5.93 8.01 -0.02
N THR A 120 -5.29 7.94 1.14
CA THR A 120 -4.68 9.12 1.79
C THR A 120 -3.26 8.82 2.24
N VAL A 121 -2.33 9.73 1.93
CA VAL A 121 -0.94 9.70 2.38
C VAL A 121 -0.75 10.78 3.44
N SER A 122 -0.35 10.38 4.63
CA SER A 122 0.05 11.30 5.69
C SER A 122 1.53 11.66 5.59
N ILE A 123 1.90 12.77 6.23
CA ILE A 123 3.27 13.31 6.18
C ILE A 123 4.30 12.41 6.86
N ASP A 124 3.86 11.56 7.79
CA ASP A 124 4.68 10.53 8.45
C ASP A 124 4.96 9.32 7.55
N GLY A 125 4.41 9.36 6.34
CA GLY A 125 4.61 8.41 5.26
C GLY A 125 3.65 7.23 5.21
N THR A 126 2.61 7.23 6.05
CA THR A 126 1.57 6.20 6.03
C THR A 126 0.58 6.45 4.89
N LEU A 127 0.39 5.45 4.03
CA LEU A 127 -0.69 5.34 3.07
C LEU A 127 -1.82 4.50 3.67
N SER A 128 -3.01 5.09 3.75
CA SER A 128 -4.24 4.41 4.15
C SER A 128 -5.20 4.26 2.97
N LEU A 129 -5.73 3.05 2.73
CA LEU A 129 -6.69 2.78 1.64
C LEU A 129 -7.97 2.09 2.12
N THR A 130 -9.07 2.37 1.42
CA THR A 130 -10.27 1.51 1.37
C THR A 130 -10.72 1.35 -0.07
N THR A 131 -11.39 0.24 -0.38
CA THR A 131 -11.87 -0.05 -1.74
C THR A 131 -13.39 -0.17 -1.82
N ASP A 132 -13.91 -0.34 -3.03
CA ASP A 132 -15.23 -0.92 -3.20
C ASP A 132 -15.26 -2.38 -2.76
N GLU A 133 -16.50 -2.85 -2.69
CA GLU A 133 -16.88 -4.22 -2.56
C GLU A 133 -17.21 -4.79 -3.93
N ILE A 134 -16.62 -5.93 -4.26
CA ILE A 134 -16.86 -6.65 -5.51
C ILE A 134 -17.55 -7.98 -5.22
N ALA A 135 -18.53 -8.32 -6.05
CA ALA A 135 -19.26 -9.59 -5.95
C ALA A 135 -18.49 -10.70 -6.67
N TYR A 136 -18.43 -11.86 -6.04
CA TYR A 136 -17.87 -13.08 -6.61
C TYR A 136 -18.64 -14.30 -6.11
N ARG A 137 -18.70 -15.35 -6.93
CA ARG A 137 -19.38 -16.59 -6.55
C ARG A 137 -18.32 -17.65 -6.25
N LEU A 138 -18.30 -18.15 -5.01
CA LEU A 138 -17.45 -19.27 -4.65
C LEU A 138 -17.91 -20.52 -5.43
N PRO A 139 -17.06 -21.12 -6.29
CA PRO A 139 -17.46 -22.26 -7.13
C PRO A 139 -17.92 -23.47 -6.32
N VAL A 140 -17.38 -23.64 -5.11
CA VAL A 140 -17.55 -24.86 -4.30
C VAL A 140 -18.86 -24.84 -3.49
N HIS A 141 -19.39 -23.66 -3.15
CA HIS A 141 -20.51 -23.55 -2.20
C HIS A 141 -21.77 -22.91 -2.79
N ALA A 142 -21.72 -22.42 -4.05
CA ALA A 142 -22.81 -21.69 -4.70
C ALA A 142 -23.35 -20.49 -3.91
N VAL A 143 -22.60 -20.03 -2.89
CA VAL A 143 -22.89 -18.84 -2.10
C VAL A 143 -22.38 -17.61 -2.84
N GLU A 144 -23.25 -16.63 -3.01
CA GLU A 144 -22.85 -15.31 -3.47
C GLU A 144 -22.09 -14.62 -2.34
N SER A 145 -20.82 -14.33 -2.63
CA SER A 145 -19.87 -13.74 -1.69
C SER A 145 -19.43 -12.39 -2.23
N ARG A 146 -19.03 -11.50 -1.36
CA ARG A 146 -18.45 -10.22 -1.73
C ARG A 146 -17.12 -10.03 -1.02
N THR A 147 -16.24 -9.23 -1.60
CA THR A 147 -14.92 -8.99 -1.03
C THR A 147 -14.50 -7.53 -1.18
N ARG A 148 -13.79 -7.02 -0.18
CA ARG A 148 -13.24 -5.66 -0.15
C ARG A 148 -11.98 -5.59 0.69
N VAL A 149 -11.08 -4.67 0.34
CA VAL A 149 -9.97 -4.29 1.21
C VAL A 149 -10.50 -3.28 2.23
N VAL A 150 -10.60 -3.69 3.49
CA VAL A 150 -11.19 -2.89 4.58
C VAL A 150 -10.16 -2.09 5.35
N SER A 151 -8.91 -2.51 5.31
CA SER A 151 -7.78 -1.74 5.81
C SER A 151 -6.56 -1.98 4.95
N TRP A 152 -5.78 -0.93 4.79
CA TRP A 152 -4.47 -0.96 4.18
C TRP A 152 -3.69 0.16 4.85
N GLU A 153 -2.60 -0.16 5.51
CA GLU A 153 -1.66 0.81 6.07
C GLU A 153 -0.28 0.44 5.60
N SER A 154 0.36 1.32 4.84
CA SER A 154 1.66 1.02 4.24
C SER A 154 2.59 2.22 4.19
N ARG A 155 3.89 1.97 4.06
CA ARG A 155 4.96 2.97 4.04
C ARG A 155 5.88 2.69 2.86
N ALA A 156 6.52 3.74 2.37
CA ALA A 156 7.52 3.67 1.30
C ALA A 156 8.83 4.36 1.71
N ASP A 157 9.38 3.93 2.85
CA ASP A 157 10.59 4.52 3.44
C ASP A 157 11.85 4.27 2.60
N THR A 158 11.83 3.22 1.79
CA THR A 158 12.85 2.95 0.77
C THR A 158 12.23 3.16 -0.62
N PRO A 159 12.89 3.92 -1.52
CA PRO A 159 12.39 4.13 -2.88
C PRO A 159 12.05 2.80 -3.58
N GLY A 160 10.81 2.71 -4.07
CA GLY A 160 10.31 1.56 -4.81
C GLY A 160 9.99 0.34 -3.97
N VAL A 161 9.82 0.53 -2.65
CA VAL A 161 9.47 -0.53 -1.70
C VAL A 161 8.26 -0.10 -0.90
N MET A 162 7.30 -1.00 -0.78
CA MET A 162 6.19 -0.83 0.13
C MET A 162 6.25 -1.88 1.21
N THR A 163 6.10 -1.46 2.47
CA THR A 163 5.88 -2.35 3.60
C THR A 163 4.63 -1.92 4.33
N GLY A 164 3.96 -2.84 5.03
CA GLY A 164 2.75 -2.49 5.75
C GLY A 164 1.87 -3.68 6.09
N THR A 165 0.61 -3.38 6.42
CA THR A 165 -0.43 -4.34 6.76
C THR A 165 -1.67 -4.07 5.94
N ALA A 166 -2.42 -5.11 5.61
CA ALA A 166 -3.71 -5.00 4.96
C ALA A 166 -4.68 -6.05 5.49
N ALA A 167 -5.98 -5.75 5.40
CA ALA A 167 -7.04 -6.70 5.69
C ALA A 167 -8.06 -6.76 4.55
N VAL A 168 -8.36 -7.97 4.11
CA VAL A 168 -9.40 -8.28 3.14
C VAL A 168 -10.57 -8.91 3.88
N GLN A 169 -11.76 -8.37 3.68
CA GLN A 169 -12.98 -8.90 4.27
C GLN A 169 -13.82 -9.58 3.20
N TYR A 170 -14.45 -10.69 3.59
CA TYR A 170 -15.48 -11.37 2.83
C TYR A 170 -16.83 -11.20 3.50
N SER A 171 -17.90 -11.16 2.71
CA SER A 171 -19.27 -11.06 3.21
C SER A 171 -20.23 -11.85 2.33
N SER A 172 -21.41 -12.14 2.85
CA SER A 172 -22.51 -12.78 2.12
C SER A 172 -23.83 -12.32 2.72
N ASP A 173 -24.90 -12.31 1.92
CA ASP A 173 -26.25 -12.00 2.42
C ASP A 173 -26.89 -13.19 3.14
N THR A 174 -26.35 -14.40 2.94
CA THR A 174 -26.94 -15.65 3.44
C THR A 174 -26.20 -16.25 4.64
N LEU A 175 -25.01 -15.75 4.95
CA LEU A 175 -24.16 -16.25 6.04
C LEU A 175 -24.03 -15.18 7.13
N SER A 176 -23.92 -15.61 8.39
CA SER A 176 -23.67 -14.68 9.48
C SER A 176 -22.19 -14.39 9.67
N GLY A 177 -21.89 -13.13 9.99
CA GLY A 177 -20.51 -12.65 10.16
C GLY A 177 -19.73 -12.53 8.85
N ASN A 178 -18.53 -11.97 8.95
CA ASN A 178 -17.65 -11.68 7.83
C ASN A 178 -16.27 -12.26 8.09
N PRO A 179 -15.76 -13.19 7.27
CA PRO A 179 -14.38 -13.60 7.34
C PRO A 179 -13.45 -12.43 7.08
N VAL A 180 -12.33 -12.38 7.80
CA VAL A 180 -11.29 -11.37 7.62
C VAL A 180 -9.96 -12.07 7.49
N VAL A 181 -9.26 -11.77 6.40
CA VAL A 181 -7.87 -12.16 6.16
C VAL A 181 -6.99 -10.95 6.43
N GLU A 182 -6.10 -11.07 7.39
CA GLU A 182 -5.09 -10.05 7.69
C GLU A 182 -3.73 -10.52 7.19
N GLY A 183 -2.92 -9.57 6.73
CA GLY A 183 -1.58 -9.88 6.26
C GLY A 183 -0.67 -8.68 6.21
N CYS A 184 0.59 -8.95 5.86
CA CYS A 184 1.64 -7.95 5.74
C CYS A 184 2.16 -7.86 4.30
N LEU A 185 2.49 -6.64 3.88
CA LEU A 185 3.23 -6.35 2.66
C LEU A 185 4.71 -6.35 3.04
N GLU A 186 5.51 -7.24 2.45
CA GLU A 186 6.90 -7.42 2.86
C GLU A 186 7.92 -6.93 1.82
N ALA A 187 9.08 -6.54 2.35
CA ALA A 187 10.28 -6.29 1.57
C ALA A 187 11.41 -7.19 2.05
N ASP A 188 11.81 -8.15 1.22
CA ASP A 188 13.00 -9.02 1.34
C ASP A 188 13.59 -9.21 2.75
N ASN A 189 13.35 -10.37 3.39
CA ASN A 189 14.19 -10.94 4.46
C ASN A 189 14.52 -10.05 5.69
N ILE A 190 13.97 -8.84 5.85
CA ILE A 190 14.11 -8.02 7.06
C ILE A 190 12.90 -8.30 7.95
N ILE A 191 13.00 -9.43 8.65
CA ILE A 191 12.09 -9.88 9.68
C ILE A 191 12.19 -8.92 10.87
N ARG A 192 11.39 -7.84 10.90
CA ARG A 192 11.18 -7.07 12.13
C ARG A 192 9.72 -6.69 12.39
N GLU A 193 8.92 -6.42 11.35
CA GLU A 193 7.51 -6.04 11.54
C GLU A 193 6.57 -7.26 11.62
N CYS A 194 6.87 -8.37 10.93
CA CYS A 194 6.15 -9.66 11.06
C CYS A 194 6.72 -10.57 12.18
N SER A 195 7.24 -10.01 13.28
CA SER A 195 8.16 -10.68 14.22
C SER A 195 7.56 -11.78 15.12
N GLY A 196 6.38 -12.32 14.80
CA GLY A 196 5.77 -13.45 15.51
C GLY A 196 6.05 -14.84 14.93
N TRP A 197 6.54 -14.96 13.70
CA TRP A 197 6.42 -16.24 12.97
C TRP A 197 7.75 -16.77 12.42
N ARG A 198 8.09 -18.02 12.76
CA ARG A 198 9.31 -18.72 12.32
C ARG A 198 9.02 -19.57 11.07
N ARG A 199 9.90 -19.48 10.08
CA ARG A 199 9.90 -20.28 8.86
C ARG A 199 9.92 -21.79 9.16
N SER A 200 8.98 -22.53 8.60
CA SER A 200 9.25 -23.90 8.13
C SER A 200 9.74 -23.82 6.69
N ALA A 201 10.99 -24.20 6.48
CA ALA A 201 11.62 -24.24 5.16
C ALA A 201 10.92 -25.27 4.27
N GLY A 202 10.50 -24.86 3.06
CA GLY A 202 10.11 -25.79 2.00
C GLY A 202 8.91 -25.35 1.18
N GLY A 203 9.09 -24.37 0.30
CA GLY A 203 8.11 -24.02 -0.74
C GLY A 203 8.78 -23.15 -1.79
N VAL A 204 8.82 -23.62 -3.04
CA VAL A 204 9.40 -22.90 -4.18
C VAL A 204 8.31 -22.06 -4.83
N GLY A 205 8.41 -20.73 -4.76
CA GLY A 205 7.56 -19.77 -5.50
C GLY A 205 7.65 -18.35 -4.95
N SER A 206 8.25 -17.43 -5.74
CA SER A 206 8.46 -15.97 -5.54
C SER A 206 8.96 -15.46 -4.17
N ASN A 207 10.24 -15.04 -4.15
CA ASN A 207 10.84 -14.21 -3.08
C ASN A 207 10.34 -12.73 -3.15
N GLY A 208 9.03 -12.49 -3.15
CA GLY A 208 8.42 -11.27 -3.71
C GLY A 208 8.30 -10.06 -2.77
N ARG A 209 9.32 -9.20 -2.74
CA ARG A 209 9.19 -7.81 -2.22
C ARG A 209 8.04 -7.08 -2.93
N PHE A 210 7.16 -6.40 -2.19
CA PHE A 210 6.17 -5.48 -2.76
C PHE A 210 6.89 -4.24 -3.32
N VAL A 211 7.12 -4.26 -4.62
CA VAL A 211 7.98 -3.29 -5.32
C VAL A 211 7.21 -2.44 -6.29
N ASN A 212 7.71 -1.24 -6.54
CA ASN A 212 7.32 -0.48 -7.71
C ASN A 212 8.03 -1.04 -8.95
N ALA A 213 7.27 -1.61 -9.87
CA ALA A 213 7.77 -2.22 -11.08
C ALA A 213 8.25 -1.18 -12.11
N ASP A 214 7.69 0.04 -12.09
CA ASP A 214 8.12 1.12 -12.98
C ASP A 214 9.54 1.56 -12.65
N MET A 215 9.90 1.64 -11.36
CA MET A 215 11.26 1.94 -10.92
C MET A 215 12.29 0.87 -11.30
N ARG A 216 11.89 -0.38 -11.52
CA ARG A 216 12.78 -1.43 -12.04
C ARG A 216 13.11 -1.22 -13.53
N ARG A 217 12.26 -0.49 -14.27
CA ARG A 217 12.44 -0.19 -15.70
C ARG A 217 13.17 1.13 -15.93
N GLU A 218 13.21 2.02 -14.93
CA GLU A 218 13.94 3.28 -15.00
C GLU A 218 15.42 3.13 -14.58
N LEU A 219 16.31 3.06 -15.58
CA LEU A 219 17.67 3.59 -15.41
C LEU A 219 17.60 5.13 -15.23
N PRO A 220 18.55 5.75 -14.53
CA PRO A 220 18.31 6.67 -13.41
C PRO A 220 17.67 8.03 -13.74
N PHE A 221 16.76 8.44 -12.83
CA PHE A 221 16.34 9.79 -12.44
C PHE A 221 15.87 10.76 -13.54
N GLY A 222 14.56 10.75 -13.81
CA GLY A 222 13.84 11.89 -14.36
C GLY A 222 13.12 12.66 -13.24
N ALA A 223 13.55 13.89 -12.96
CA ALA A 223 13.00 14.75 -11.92
C ALA A 223 11.48 14.98 -12.06
N GLY A 224 10.71 14.52 -11.06
CA GLY A 224 9.29 14.88 -10.90
C GLY A 224 9.14 16.34 -10.48
N ARG A 225 8.40 17.14 -11.27
CA ARG A 225 8.02 18.51 -10.92
C ARG A 225 6.91 18.48 -9.87
N ALA A 226 7.16 19.05 -8.70
CA ALA A 226 6.09 19.48 -7.80
C ALA A 226 5.32 20.63 -8.47
N ARG A 227 4.00 20.49 -8.60
CA ARG A 227 3.08 21.58 -8.96
C ARG A 227 2.62 22.32 -7.71
#